data_AF-A0A0Q7VRL6-F1
#
_entry.id   AF-A0A0Q7VRL6-F1
#
_cell.length_a   1.000
_cell.length_b   1.000
_cell.length_c   1.000
_cell.angle_alpha   90.00
_cell.angle_beta   90.00
_cell.angle_gamma   90.00
#
_symmetry.space_group_name_H-M   'P 1'
#
loop_
_entity.id
_entity.type
_entity.pdbx_description
1 polymer ?
#
loop_
_entity_poly.entity_id
_entity_poly.type
_entity_poly.pdbx_seq_one_letter_code
_entity_poly.pdbx_strand_id
1 'polypeptide(L)'
;MAKTAVAPEIVDFDPMVYDIMRETATELRGECIWLSDHADTAAEREEATAAHIALWQDVNSVRGSDLATIKAKTDEYRSRLRHLRATA
;
A
#
# COMPACT_ATOMS: atom_id res chain seq x y z
N MET A 1 42.67 11.42 16.29
CA MET A 1 41.39 11.58 15.58
C MET A 1 40.46 10.49 16.06
N ALA A 2 39.65 10.75 17.10
CA ALA A 2 38.68 9.76 17.59
C ALA A 2 37.52 9.68 16.59
N LYS A 3 37.28 8.50 16.03
CA LYS A 3 36.15 8.22 15.16
C LYS A 3 34.89 8.19 16.02
N THR A 4 34.10 9.25 15.98
CA THR A 4 32.79 9.30 16.64
C THR A 4 31.94 8.17 16.07
N ALA A 5 31.69 7.14 16.87
CA ALA A 5 30.71 6.12 16.55
C ALA A 5 29.33 6.77 16.72
N VAL A 6 28.66 7.06 15.59
CA VAL A 6 27.26 7.47 15.61
C VAL A 6 26.48 6.25 16.12
N ALA A 7 25.83 6.38 17.28
CA ALA A 7 24.96 5.35 17.80
C ALA A 7 23.88 5.03 16.75
N PRO A 8 23.51 3.74 16.56
CA PRO A 8 22.45 3.40 15.62
C PRO A 8 21.19 4.17 16.02
N GLU A 9 20.61 4.90 15.06
CA GLU A 9 19.28 5.50 15.25
C GLU A 9 18.35 4.38 15.70
N ILE A 10 17.70 4.59 16.86
CA ILE A 10 16.61 3.72 17.29
C ILE A 10 15.48 4.01 16.31
N VAL A 11 15.37 3.15 15.30
CA VAL A 11 14.27 3.16 14.37
C VAL A 11 13.03 2.78 15.17
N ASP A 12 12.07 3.71 15.27
CA ASP A 12 10.74 3.45 15.82
C ASP A 12 9.94 2.61 14.82
N PHE A 13 10.39 1.36 14.66
CA PHE A 13 9.74 0.37 13.84
C PHE A 13 8.59 -0.23 14.65
N ASP A 14 7.38 0.23 14.37
CA ASP A 14 6.17 -0.45 14.83
C ASP A 14 5.73 -1.45 13.76
N PRO A 15 6.04 -2.76 13.92
CA PRO A 15 5.64 -3.77 12.95
C PRO A 15 4.12 -3.83 12.76
N MET A 16 3.33 -3.53 13.81
CA MET A 16 1.87 -3.55 13.69
C MET A 16 1.37 -2.47 12.73
N VAL A 17 2.00 -1.29 12.72
CA VAL A 17 1.58 -0.20 11.83
C VAL A 17 1.91 -0.53 10.38
N TYR A 18 3.05 -1.18 10.12
CA TYR A 18 3.38 -1.67 8.78
C TYR A 18 2.44 -2.80 8.33
N ASP A 19 2.07 -3.70 9.23
CA ASP A 19 1.14 -4.78 8.93
C ASP A 19 -0.27 -4.24 8.60
N ILE A 20 -0.76 -3.24 9.34
CA ILE A 20 -2.03 -2.55 9.04
C ILE A 20 -2.02 -1.96 7.61
N MET A 21 -0.90 -1.37 7.19
CA MET A 21 -0.75 -0.84 5.83
C MET A 21 -0.86 -1.97 4.80
N ARG A 22 -0.18 -3.10 5.03
CA ARG A 22 -0.19 -4.26 4.13
C ARG A 22 -1.55 -4.95 4.06
N GLU A 23 -2.24 -5.08 5.18
CA GLU A 23 -3.60 -5.63 5.23
C GLU A 23 -4.57 -4.73 4.46
N THR A 24 -4.52 -3.42 4.68
CA THR A 24 -5.34 -2.44 3.95
C THR A 24 -5.08 -2.54 2.44
N ALA A 25 -3.80 -2.64 2.03
CA ALA A 25 -3.45 -2.80 0.63
C ALA A 25 -3.94 -4.15 0.07
N THR A 26 -3.98 -5.20 0.88
CA THR A 26 -4.49 -6.53 0.49
C THR A 26 -5.98 -6.52 0.23
N GLU A 27 -6.76 -5.83 1.08
CA GLU A 27 -8.18 -5.60 0.81
C GLU A 27 -8.38 -4.84 -0.51
N LEU A 28 -7.66 -3.74 -0.70
CA LEU A 28 -7.74 -2.92 -1.91
C LEU A 28 -7.38 -3.72 -3.17
N ARG A 29 -6.36 -4.59 -3.08
CA ARG A 29 -6.01 -5.51 -4.17
C ARG A 29 -7.15 -6.48 -4.48
N GLY A 30 -7.84 -6.98 -3.46
CA GLY A 30 -9.01 -7.83 -3.64
C GLY A 30 -10.10 -7.16 -4.48
N GLU A 31 -10.41 -5.90 -4.17
CA GLU A 31 -11.39 -5.11 -4.94
C GLU A 31 -10.96 -4.93 -6.41
N CYS A 32 -9.68 -4.60 -6.65
CA CYS A 32 -9.17 -4.46 -8.02
C CYS A 32 -9.22 -5.78 -8.81
N ILE A 33 -8.96 -6.92 -8.17
CA ILE A 33 -9.09 -8.23 -8.82
C ILE A 33 -10.56 -8.50 -9.14
N TRP A 34 -11.46 -8.25 -8.20
CA TRP A 34 -12.90 -8.42 -8.41
C TRP A 34 -13.39 -7.58 -9.59
N LEU A 35 -12.97 -6.31 -9.70
CA LEU A 35 -13.30 -5.42 -10.83
C LEU A 35 -12.77 -5.97 -12.16
N SER A 36 -11.55 -6.52 -12.17
CA SER A 36 -10.97 -7.14 -13.37
C SER A 36 -11.80 -8.36 -13.82
N ASP A 37 -12.19 -9.20 -12.87
CA ASP A 37 -13.00 -10.41 -13.13
C ASP A 37 -14.42 -10.08 -13.62
N HIS A 38 -14.97 -8.93 -13.23
CA HIS A 38 -16.33 -8.48 -13.56
C HIS A 38 -16.38 -7.35 -14.60
N ALA A 39 -15.26 -7.04 -15.26
CA ALA A 39 -15.19 -5.99 -16.27
C ALA A 39 -15.98 -6.36 -17.55
N ASP A 40 -16.85 -5.45 -17.99
CA ASP A 40 -17.66 -5.57 -19.21
C ASP A 40 -16.82 -5.37 -20.48
N THR A 41 -15.71 -4.64 -20.35
CA THR A 41 -14.80 -4.34 -21.46
C THR A 41 -13.37 -4.80 -21.18
N ALA A 42 -12.60 -5.01 -22.26
CA ALA A 42 -11.18 -5.29 -22.15
C ALA A 42 -10.39 -4.12 -21.53
N ALA A 43 -10.81 -2.88 -21.79
CA ALA A 43 -10.17 -1.69 -21.26
C ALA A 43 -10.31 -1.59 -19.74
N GLU A 44 -11.51 -1.80 -19.19
CA GLU A 44 -11.76 -1.82 -17.74
C GLU A 44 -10.97 -2.93 -17.05
N ARG A 45 -10.88 -4.11 -17.69
CA ARG A 45 -10.08 -5.23 -17.18
C ARG A 45 -8.59 -4.89 -17.12
N GLU A 46 -8.07 -4.28 -18.18
CA GLU A 46 -6.67 -3.86 -18.25
C GLU A 46 -6.37 -2.78 -17.20
N GLU A 47 -7.26 -1.81 -17.03
CA GLU A 47 -7.14 -0.77 -16.00
C GLU A 47 -7.12 -1.37 -14.59
N ALA A 48 -8.06 -2.25 -14.27
CA ALA A 48 -8.14 -2.92 -12.97
C ALA A 48 -6.90 -3.81 -12.70
N THR A 49 -6.40 -4.48 -13.75
CA THR A 49 -5.17 -5.28 -13.69
C THR A 49 -3.95 -4.41 -13.42
N ALA A 50 -3.80 -3.32 -14.17
CA ALA A 50 -2.72 -2.35 -13.97
C ALA A 50 -2.76 -1.74 -12.57
N ALA A 51 -3.96 -1.42 -12.06
CA ALA A 51 -4.14 -0.83 -10.74
C ALA A 51 -3.62 -1.74 -9.61
N HIS A 52 -3.91 -3.05 -9.64
CA HIS A 52 -3.42 -3.95 -8.59
C HIS A 52 -1.92 -4.25 -8.72
N ILE A 53 -1.35 -4.22 -9.93
CA ILE A 53 0.10 -4.35 -10.16
C ILE A 53 0.82 -3.14 -9.57
N ALA A 54 0.36 -1.93 -9.92
CA ALA A 54 0.93 -0.68 -9.43
C ALA A 54 0.84 -0.58 -7.91
N LEU A 55 -0.28 -1.02 -7.30
CA LEU A 55 -0.42 -1.07 -5.85
C LEU A 55 0.67 -1.94 -5.19
N TRP A 56 1.02 -3.08 -5.78
CA TRP A 56 2.03 -3.97 -5.19
C TRP A 56 3.45 -3.43 -5.36
N GLN A 57 3.73 -2.74 -6.46
CA GLN A 57 4.97 -2.01 -6.62
C GLN A 57 5.10 -0.89 -5.58
N ASP A 58 4.01 -0.16 -5.34
CA ASP A 58 3.96 0.91 -4.34
C ASP A 58 4.18 0.38 -2.91
N VAL A 59 3.45 -0.66 -2.49
CA VAL A 59 3.63 -1.32 -1.18
C VAL A 59 5.07 -1.80 -0.97
N ASN A 60 5.68 -2.42 -1.99
CA ASN A 60 7.04 -2.93 -1.92
C ASN A 60 8.11 -1.82 -1.92
N SER A 61 7.74 -0.60 -2.29
CA SER A 61 8.63 0.57 -2.23
C SER A 61 8.71 1.19 -0.83
N VAL A 62 7.72 0.91 0.04
CA VAL A 62 7.66 1.45 1.39
C VAL A 62 8.65 0.74 2.30
N ARG A 63 9.57 1.51 2.89
CA ARG A 63 10.48 1.00 3.92
C ARG A 63 9.69 0.79 5.22
N GLY A 64 9.77 -0.40 5.80
CA GLY A 64 9.09 -0.72 7.06
C GLY A 64 9.46 0.22 8.22
N SER A 65 10.65 0.82 8.18
CA SER A 65 11.14 1.77 9.17
C SER A 65 10.59 3.21 9.03
N ASP A 66 9.90 3.54 7.94
CA ASP A 66 9.44 4.89 7.66
C ASP A 66 7.97 5.08 8.09
N LEU A 67 7.79 5.35 9.39
CA LEU A 67 6.47 5.48 10.00
C LEU A 67 5.59 6.55 9.33
N ALA A 68 6.19 7.66 8.88
CA ALA A 68 5.46 8.74 8.23
C ALA A 68 4.90 8.27 6.88
N THR A 69 5.73 7.62 6.07
CA THR A 69 5.30 7.05 4.78
C THR A 69 4.27 5.94 4.98
N ILE A 70 4.44 5.06 5.96
CA ILE A 70 3.49 3.97 6.25
C ILE A 70 2.11 4.53 6.59
N LYS A 71 2.04 5.53 7.46
CA LYS A 71 0.76 6.18 7.82
C LYS A 71 0.11 6.85 6.62
N ALA A 72 0.88 7.63 5.86
CA ALA A 72 0.39 8.29 4.65
C ALA A 72 -0.17 7.29 3.62
N LYS A 73 0.55 6.20 3.38
CA LYS A 73 0.10 5.12 2.47
C LYS A 73 -1.10 4.37 2.98
N THR A 74 -1.17 4.11 4.29
CA THR A 74 -2.36 3.50 4.90
C THR A 74 -3.60 4.36 4.67
N ASP A 75 -3.51 5.67 4.88
CA ASP A 75 -4.64 6.58 4.68
C ASP A 75 -5.03 6.71 3.21
N GLU A 76 -4.04 6.75 2.31
CA GLU A 76 -4.24 6.69 0.86
C GLU A 76 -5.03 5.44 0.45
N TYR A 77 -4.58 4.26 0.89
CA TYR A 77 -5.21 2.98 0.56
C TYR A 77 -6.62 2.89 1.13
N ARG A 78 -6.85 3.35 2.36
CA ARG A 78 -8.19 3.45 2.95
C ARG A 78 -9.11 4.37 2.15
N SER A 79 -8.58 5.49 1.66
CA SER A 79 -9.37 6.42 0.85
C SER A 79 -9.77 5.79 -0.49
N ARG A 80 -8.83 5.14 -1.17
CA ARG A 80 -9.08 4.40 -2.42
C ARG A 80 -10.12 3.29 -2.20
N LEU A 81 -9.98 2.52 -1.12
CA LEU A 81 -10.91 1.46 -0.78
C LEU A 81 -12.34 1.97 -0.53
N ARG A 82 -12.49 3.07 0.23
CA ARG A 82 -13.79 3.72 0.42
C ARG A 82 -14.38 4.21 -0.89
N HIS A 83 -13.55 4.78 -1.77
CA HIS A 83 -14.01 5.25 -3.07
C HIS A 83 -14.54 4.11 -3.92
N LEU A 84 -13.77 3.01 -4.06
CA LEU A 84 -14.20 1.84 -4.83
C LEU A 84 -15.51 1.24 -4.30
N ARG A 85 -15.63 1.09 -2.98
CA ARG A 85 -16.85 0.54 -2.35
C ARG A 85 -18.07 1.46 -2.42
N ALA A 86 -17.86 2.76 -2.64
CA ALA A 86 -18.96 3.70 -2.85
C ALA A 86 -19.43 3.74 -4.32
N THR A 87 -18.60 3.25 -5.25
CA THR A 87 -18.88 3.22 -6.69
C THR A 87 -19.32 1.86 -7.20
N ALA A 88 -19.08 0.79 -6.43
CA ALA A 88 -19.58 -0.58 -6.67
C ALA A 88 -21.05 -0.71 -6.23
#